data_AF-A0AAD0MK36-F1
#
_entry.id   AF-A0AAD0MK36-F1
#
_cell.length_a   1.000
_cell.length_b   1.000
_cell.length_c   1.000
_cell.angle_alpha   90.00
_cell.angle_beta   90.00
_cell.angle_gamma   90.00
#
_symmetry.space_group_name_H-M   'P 1'
#
loop_
_entity.id
_entity.type
_entity.pdbx_description
1 polymer ?
#
loop_
_entity_poly.entity_id
_entity_poly.type
_entity_poly.pdbx_seq_one_letter_code
_entity_poly.pdbx_strand_id
1 'polypeptide(L)'
;MTVLFCLDKKGEIFLKEGFHELKILPQYFWACKTGHKCFEIRKNDRDFKVGDLIQLREYKDGDYTGRCVLGRISFITDYQQQDDYVVLNFKRLKLNQAV
;
A
#
# COMPACT_ATOMS: atom_id res chain seq x y z
N MET A 1 -4.64 11.88 -7.36
CA MET A 1 -5.40 10.64 -7.66
C MET A 1 -4.63 9.90 -8.76
N THR A 2 -3.64 9.08 -8.41
CA THR A 2 -2.97 8.26 -9.43
C THR A 2 -3.81 7.03 -9.63
N VAL A 3 -4.40 6.89 -10.82
CA VAL A 3 -5.22 5.74 -11.18
C VAL A 3 -4.28 4.65 -11.67
N LEU A 4 -4.17 3.54 -10.93
CA LEU A 4 -3.53 2.34 -11.46
C LEU A 4 -4.54 1.62 -12.35
N PHE A 5 -4.26 1.56 -13.64
CA PHE A 5 -5.01 0.76 -14.59
C PHE A 5 -4.63 -0.72 -14.40
N CYS A 6 -5.53 -1.51 -13.84
CA CYS A 6 -5.37 -2.97 -13.80
C CYS A 6 -6.07 -3.58 -15.02
N LEU A 7 -5.46 -4.62 -15.58
CA LEU A 7 -6.08 -5.47 -16.60
C LEU A 7 -6.83 -6.59 -15.89
N ASP A 8 -8.09 -6.82 -16.23
CA ASP A 8 -8.80 -8.01 -15.78
C ASP A 8 -8.27 -9.27 -16.49
N LYS A 9 -8.84 -10.44 -16.20
CA LYS A 9 -8.45 -11.71 -16.84
C LYS A 9 -8.70 -11.73 -18.36
N LYS A 10 -9.39 -10.73 -18.91
CA LYS A 10 -9.67 -10.55 -20.33
C LYS A 10 -8.82 -9.44 -20.96
N GLY A 11 -7.98 -8.75 -20.20
CA GLY A 11 -7.17 -7.64 -20.69
C GLY A 11 -7.92 -6.31 -20.74
N GLU A 12 -9.05 -6.18 -20.06
CA GLU A 12 -9.80 -4.93 -19.99
C GLU A 12 -9.30 -4.05 -18.85
N ILE A 13 -9.12 -2.77 -19.14
CA ILE A 13 -8.68 -1.76 -18.17
C ILE A 13 -9.85 -1.43 -17.25
N PHE A 14 -9.72 -1.74 -15.96
CA PHE A 14 -10.68 -1.31 -14.95
C PHE A 14 -10.04 -0.42 -13.89
N LEU A 15 -10.83 0.54 -13.40
CA LEU A 15 -10.49 1.35 -12.24
C LEU A 15 -10.57 0.45 -11.02
N LYS A 16 -9.44 0.19 -10.35
CA LYS A 16 -9.51 -0.47 -9.06
C LYS A 16 -9.78 0.57 -7.98
N GLU A 17 -11.05 0.70 -7.62
CA GLU A 17 -11.44 1.36 -6.38
C GLU A 17 -10.61 0.77 -5.22
N GLY A 18 -10.17 1.64 -4.28
CA GLY A 18 -9.33 1.22 -3.16
C GLY A 18 -7.86 0.98 -3.50
N PHE A 19 -7.28 1.64 -4.51
CA PHE A 19 -5.83 1.64 -4.76
C PHE A 19 -5.15 2.91 -4.25
N HIS A 20 -4.13 2.76 -3.40
CA HIS A 20 -3.45 3.88 -2.76
C HIS A 20 -1.93 3.83 -2.98
N GLU A 21 -1.38 4.82 -3.68
CA GLU A 21 0.07 5.03 -3.71
C GLU A 21 0.54 5.79 -2.47
N LEU A 22 1.57 5.27 -1.80
CA LEU A 22 2.10 5.81 -0.57
C LEU A 22 3.62 5.88 -0.62
N LYS A 23 4.20 7.03 -0.25
CA LYS A 23 5.64 7.15 -0.02
C LYS A 23 6.07 6.35 1.20
N ILE A 24 7.24 5.73 1.15
CA ILE A 24 7.88 5.06 2.29
C ILE A 24 9.38 5.34 2.29
N LEU A 25 9.97 5.58 3.46
CA LEU A 25 11.40 5.80 3.59
C LEU A 25 12.18 4.48 3.41
N PRO A 26 13.45 4.52 2.95
CA PRO A 26 14.23 3.32 2.63
C PRO A 26 14.29 2.28 3.74
N GLN A 27 14.50 2.70 5.01
CA GLN A 27 14.62 1.77 6.14
C GLN A 27 13.35 0.96 6.38
N TYR A 28 12.17 1.56 6.19
CA TYR A 28 10.89 0.87 6.33
C TYR A 28 10.53 0.08 5.07
N PHE A 29 10.91 0.58 3.90
CA PHE A 29 10.75 -0.13 2.63
C PHE A 29 11.39 -1.50 2.70
N TRP A 30 12.65 -1.59 3.15
CA TRP A 30 13.36 -2.86 3.26
C TRP A 30 12.73 -3.81 4.27
N ALA A 31 12.23 -3.32 5.40
CA ALA A 31 11.51 -4.14 6.37
C ALA A 31 10.20 -4.70 5.79
N CYS A 32 9.45 -3.90 5.00
CA CYS A 32 8.26 -4.35 4.30
C CYS A 32 8.59 -5.34 3.16
N LYS A 33 9.67 -5.07 2.40
CA LYS A 33 10.09 -5.90 1.28
C LYS A 33 10.55 -7.28 1.72
N THR A 34 11.26 -7.38 2.84
CA THR A 34 11.74 -8.64 3.42
C THR A 34 10.68 -9.39 4.23
N GLY A 35 9.57 -8.71 4.59
CA GLY A 35 8.47 -9.29 5.33
C GLY A 35 8.61 -9.20 6.85
N HIS A 36 9.65 -8.52 7.36
CA HIS A 36 9.79 -8.24 8.79
C HIS A 36 8.75 -7.25 9.30
N LYS A 37 8.24 -6.37 8.43
CA LYS A 37 7.19 -5.41 8.73
C LYS A 37 6.00 -5.65 7.80
N CYS A 38 4.84 -5.95 8.38
CA CYS A 38 3.60 -6.21 7.62
C CYS A 38 2.52 -5.15 7.87
N PHE A 39 2.87 -4.01 8.47
CA PHE A 39 1.90 -2.95 8.79
C PHE A 39 2.42 -1.56 8.43
N GLU A 40 1.53 -0.60 8.22
CA GLU A 40 1.79 0.83 8.11
C GLU A 40 1.03 1.60 9.20
N ILE A 41 1.54 2.75 9.62
CA ILE A 41 0.79 3.68 10.47
C ILE A 41 0.57 4.94 9.64
N ARG A 42 -0.69 5.36 9.49
CA ARG A 42 -1.08 6.46 8.58
C ARG A 42 -2.22 7.27 9.15
N LYS A 43 -2.26 8.56 8.81
CA LYS A 43 -3.49 9.33 8.89
C LYS A 43 -4.52 8.70 7.94
N ASN A 44 -5.75 8.52 8.37
CA ASN A 44 -6.84 7.94 7.58
C ASN A 44 -7.54 9.00 6.71
N ASP A 45 -6.76 9.81 5.99
CA ASP A 45 -7.24 10.90 5.11
C ASP A 45 -7.73 10.41 3.73
N ARG A 46 -7.73 9.10 3.53
CA ARG A 46 -8.12 8.42 2.28
C ARG A 46 -9.22 7.38 2.47
N ASP A 47 -9.76 7.32 3.68
CA ASP A 47 -10.78 6.35 4.08
C ASP A 47 -10.38 4.90 3.76
N PHE A 48 -9.19 4.48 4.21
CA PHE A 48 -8.63 3.15 3.95
C PHE A 48 -9.59 2.05 4.39
N LYS A 49 -9.79 1.04 3.53
CA LYS A 49 -10.63 -0.13 3.82
C LYS A 49 -9.84 -1.43 3.78
N VAL A 50 -10.34 -2.43 4.51
CA VAL A 50 -9.88 -3.81 4.34
C VAL A 50 -10.20 -4.26 2.91
N GLY A 51 -9.22 -4.83 2.22
CA GLY A 51 -9.32 -5.22 0.81
C GLY A 51 -8.64 -4.25 -0.15
N ASP A 52 -8.39 -3.00 0.27
CA ASP A 52 -7.67 -2.00 -0.52
C ASP A 52 -6.26 -2.48 -0.87
N LEU A 53 -5.78 -2.06 -2.03
CA LEU A 53 -4.40 -2.20 -2.43
C LEU A 53 -3.59 -0.97 -2.03
N ILE A 54 -2.40 -1.21 -1.49
CA ILE A 54 -1.41 -0.17 -1.24
C ILE A 54 -0.15 -0.46 -2.06
N GLN A 55 0.38 0.58 -2.70
CA GLN A 55 1.69 0.54 -3.33
C GLN A 55 2.63 1.44 -2.53
N LEU A 56 3.51 0.81 -1.75
CA LEU A 56 4.55 1.50 -0.99
C LEU A 56 5.73 1.77 -1.92
N ARG A 57 5.94 3.04 -2.27
CA ARG A 57 7.00 3.51 -3.19
C ARG A 57 8.14 4.11 -2.39
N GLU A 58 9.33 3.54 -2.53
CA GLU A 58 10.52 4.02 -1.83
C GLU A 58 10.84 5.44 -2.30
N TYR A 59 10.94 6.35 -1.34
CA TYR A 59 11.18 7.78 -1.57
C TYR A 59 12.36 8.23 -0.71
N LYS A 60 13.37 8.82 -1.36
CA LYS A 60 14.65 9.19 -0.75
C LYS A 60 15.16 10.48 -1.38
N ASP A 61 15.65 11.40 -0.57
CA ASP A 61 16.31 12.64 -1.04
C ASP A 61 15.48 13.47 -2.04
N GLY A 62 14.16 13.51 -1.85
CA GLY A 62 13.25 14.29 -2.71
C GLY A 62 12.75 13.57 -3.96
N ASP A 63 13.18 12.33 -4.22
CA ASP A 63 12.77 11.58 -5.41
C ASP A 63 12.38 10.12 -5.12
N TYR A 64 11.65 9.52 -6.06
CA TYR A 64 11.32 8.10 -6.06
C TYR A 64 12.51 7.28 -6.59
N THR A 65 12.88 6.22 -5.88
CA THR A 65 13.98 5.33 -6.33
C THR A 65 13.56 4.34 -7.42
N GLY A 66 12.26 4.29 -7.74
CA GLY A 66 11.65 3.29 -8.63
C GLY A 66 11.27 1.97 -7.94
N ARG A 67 11.70 1.74 -6.70
CA ARG A 67 11.34 0.51 -5.96
C ARG A 67 9.94 0.60 -5.36
N CYS A 68 9.19 -0.50 -5.42
CA CYS A 68 7.88 -0.59 -4.80
C CYS A 68 7.58 -1.95 -4.14
N VAL A 69 6.67 -1.93 -3.17
CA VAL A 69 6.03 -3.10 -2.57
C VAL A 69 4.52 -2.94 -2.73
N LEU A 70 3.89 -3.92 -3.36
CA LEU A 70 2.44 -4.00 -3.46
C LEU A 70 1.90 -4.84 -2.30
N GLY A 71 0.85 -4.36 -1.65
CA GLY A 71 0.18 -5.05 -0.56
C GLY A 71 -1.34 -4.92 -0.65
N ARG A 72 -2.05 -5.84 -0.02
CA ARG A 72 -3.49 -5.73 0.23
C ARG A 72 -3.74 -5.55 1.72
N ILE A 73 -4.49 -4.52 2.10
CA ILE A 73 -4.88 -4.29 3.50
C ILE A 73 -5.74 -5.46 3.95
N SER A 74 -5.34 -6.08 5.05
CA SER A 74 -6.01 -7.24 5.64
C SER A 74 -6.65 -6.93 6.99
N PHE A 75 -6.23 -5.86 7.67
CA PHE A 75 -6.81 -5.42 8.93
C PHE A 75 -6.51 -3.94 9.17
N ILE A 76 -7.43 -3.23 9.82
CA ILE A 76 -7.31 -1.82 10.20
C ILE A 76 -7.73 -1.68 11.66
N THR A 77 -6.98 -0.89 12.43
CA THR A 77 -7.37 -0.49 13.78
C THR A 77 -6.86 0.91 14.10
N ASP A 78 -7.60 1.63 14.91
CA ASP A 78 -7.26 2.91 15.52
C ASP A 78 -6.88 2.77 17.01
N TYR A 79 -6.78 1.53 17.53
CA TYR A 79 -6.50 1.28 18.93
C TYR A 79 -5.19 1.93 19.38
N GLN A 80 -5.28 2.82 20.37
CA GLN A 80 -4.15 3.57 20.95
C GLN A 80 -3.34 4.37 19.90
N GLN A 81 -3.99 4.82 18.82
CA GLN A 81 -3.39 5.73 17.85
C GLN A 81 -3.68 7.20 18.21
N GLN A 82 -2.94 8.12 17.60
CA GLN A 82 -3.29 9.54 17.61
C GLN A 82 -4.58 9.77 16.82
N ASP A 83 -5.23 10.91 17.06
CA ASP A 83 -6.45 11.30 16.34
C ASP A 83 -6.26 11.20 14.82
N ASP A 84 -7.23 10.58 14.15
CA ASP A 84 -7.24 10.26 12.72
C ASP A 84 -6.15 9.29 12.24
N TYR A 85 -5.33 8.68 13.11
CA TYR A 85 -4.33 7.70 12.69
C TYR A 85 -4.83 6.26 12.84
N VAL A 86 -4.40 5.42 11.91
CA VAL A 86 -4.73 3.98 11.86
C VAL A 86 -3.48 3.15 11.62
N VAL A 87 -3.50 1.94 12.16
CA VAL A 87 -2.56 0.86 11.81
C VAL A 87 -3.20 0.03 10.70
N LEU A 88 -2.53 -0.03 9.55
CA LEU A 88 -2.92 -0.80 8.38
C LEU A 88 -2.06 -2.06 8.30
N ASN A 89 -2.57 -3.21 8.75
CA ASN A 89 -1.90 -4.48 8.48
C ASN A 89 -2.17 -4.90 7.03
N PHE A 90 -1.15 -5.32 6.29
CA PHE A 90 -1.27 -5.70 4.90
C PHE A 90 -0.50 -6.98 4.57
N LYS A 91 -1.03 -7.72 3.59
CA LYS A 91 -0.35 -8.88 3.00
C LYS A 91 0.36 -8.45 1.72
N ARG A 92 1.67 -8.63 1.67
CA ARG A 92 2.47 -8.38 0.46
C ARG A 92 1.99 -9.28 -0.68
N LEU A 93 1.72 -8.70 -1.84
CA LEU A 93 1.34 -9.43 -3.04
C LEU A 93 2.58 -9.83 -3.85
N LYS A 94 2.57 -11.06 -4.39
CA LYS A 94 3.52 -11.47 -5.43
C LYS A 94 3.01 -11.04 -6.80
N LEU A 95 3.92 -10.90 -7.78
CA LEU A 95 3.60 -10.40 -9.13
C LEU A 95 2.49 -11.22 -9.83
N ASN A 96 2.39 -12.51 -9.54
CA ASN A 96 1.36 -13.42 -10.04
C ASN A 96 0.03 -13.40 -9.26
N GLN A 97 -0.09 -12.54 -8.24
CA GLN A 97 -1.30 -12.37 -7.43
C GLN A 97 -1.89 -10.95 -7.57
N ALA A 98 -1.27 -10.13 -8.42
CA ALA A 98 -1.70 -8.78 -8.76
C ALA A 98 -2.57 -8.74 -10.05
N VAL A 99 -2.75 -9.89 -10.70
CA VAL A 99 -3.53 -10.13 -11.93
C VAL A 99 -4.59 -11.20 -11.66
#